data_AF-A0A7K4MIC0-F1
#
_entry.id   AF-A0A7K4MIC0-F1
#
_cell.length_a   1.000
_cell.length_b   1.000
_cell.length_c   1.000
_cell.angle_alpha   90.00
_cell.angle_beta   90.00
_cell.angle_gamma   90.00
#
_symmetry.space_group_name_H-M   'P 1'
#
loop_
_entity.id
_entity.type
_entity.pdbx_description
1 polymer ?
#
loop_
_entity_poly.entity_id
_entity_poly.type
_entity_poly.pdbx_seq_one_letter_code
_entity_poly.pdbx_strand_id
1 'polypeptide(L)'
;MVTIDTPASVESFRRFIFSSTCRSYAPRSYLEDFEVFPERDDNLGSVYVEAADKVTLKKIREITFVNARDILGIIYNSKSGNTSLKWRQLRRNNGKVSGEASSNSLTNLAESGVLTLDWVENYLKKKSKEAETNEVTI
;
A
#
# COMPACT_ATOMS: atom_id res chain seq x y z
N MET A 1 -9.64 -1.36 -12.66
CA MET A 1 -9.25 -1.46 -11.24
C MET A 1 -9.16 -2.92 -10.85
N VAL A 2 -8.31 -3.27 -9.89
CA VAL A 2 -8.13 -4.65 -9.41
C VAL A 2 -8.43 -4.72 -7.93
N THR A 3 -9.34 -5.62 -7.54
CA THR A 3 -9.66 -5.85 -6.14
C THR A 3 -8.50 -6.56 -5.46
N ILE A 4 -8.02 -5.96 -4.38
CA ILE A 4 -6.99 -6.52 -3.50
C ILE A 4 -7.69 -7.00 -2.23
N ASP A 5 -7.41 -8.24 -1.84
CA ASP A 5 -7.83 -8.78 -0.56
C ASP A 5 -6.85 -9.89 -0.14
N THR A 6 -5.79 -9.52 0.58
CA THR A 6 -4.67 -10.42 0.86
C THR A 6 -4.11 -10.20 2.27
N PRO A 7 -3.67 -11.26 2.98
CA PRO A 7 -2.85 -11.08 4.17
C PRO A 7 -1.52 -10.43 3.81
N ALA A 8 -1.07 -9.48 4.63
CA ALA A 8 0.22 -8.81 4.47
C ALA A 8 0.71 -8.23 5.80
N SER A 9 2.04 -8.18 5.96
CA SER A 9 2.66 -7.54 7.12
C SER A 9 2.51 -6.01 7.05
N VAL A 10 2.55 -5.35 8.21
CA VAL A 10 2.59 -3.89 8.28
C VAL A 10 3.83 -3.33 7.57
N GLU A 11 4.96 -4.06 7.63
CA GLU A 11 6.21 -3.65 6.97
C GLU A 11 6.09 -3.70 5.44
N SER A 12 5.47 -4.74 4.89
CA SER A 12 5.18 -4.83 3.46
C SER A 12 4.35 -3.63 3.03
N PHE A 13 3.30 -3.30 3.79
CA PHE A 13 2.45 -2.16 3.48
C PHE A 13 3.17 -0.80 3.66
N ARG A 14 4.04 -0.68 4.67
CA ARG A 14 4.91 0.50 4.86
C ARG A 14 5.79 0.74 3.63
N ARG A 15 6.48 -0.29 3.15
CA ARG A 15 7.32 -0.24 1.94
C ARG A 15 6.53 0.15 0.70
N PHE A 16 5.31 -0.37 0.55
CA PHE A 16 4.40 0.01 -0.52
C PHE A 16 4.12 1.51 -0.51
N ILE A 17 3.79 2.07 0.66
CA ILE A 17 3.46 3.49 0.80
C ILE A 17 4.68 4.36 0.47
N PHE A 18 5.86 4.04 1.00
CA PHE A 18 7.10 4.75 0.64
C PHE A 18 7.32 4.77 -0.87
N SER A 19 7.25 3.60 -1.51
CA SER A 19 7.47 3.44 -2.96
C SER A 19 6.45 4.20 -3.79
N SER A 20 5.21 4.30 -3.30
CA SER A 20 4.10 4.96 -4.00
C SER A 20 3.92 6.44 -3.67
N THR A 21 4.77 7.02 -2.81
CA THR A 21 4.61 8.42 -2.37
C THR A 21 5.90 9.24 -2.38
N CYS A 22 6.97 8.76 -1.73
CA CYS A 22 8.08 9.62 -1.34
C CYS A 22 9.47 8.98 -1.42
N ARG A 23 9.59 7.75 -1.94
CA ARG A 23 10.86 7.02 -2.02
C ARG A 23 12.01 7.82 -2.63
N SER A 24 11.72 8.69 -3.61
CA SER A 24 12.74 9.48 -4.31
C SER A 24 13.38 10.59 -3.47
N TYR A 25 12.76 11.01 -2.36
CA TYR A 25 13.25 12.10 -1.51
C TYR A 25 13.20 11.82 -0.01
N ALA A 26 12.65 10.68 0.43
CA ALA A 26 12.65 10.28 1.82
C ALA A 26 14.10 10.06 2.31
N PRO A 27 14.46 10.53 3.52
CA PRO A 27 15.76 10.22 4.12
C PRO A 27 15.99 8.72 4.21
N ARG A 28 17.21 8.27 3.91
CA ARG A 28 17.55 6.84 3.92
C ARG A 28 17.30 6.19 5.28
N SER A 29 17.58 6.89 6.37
CA SER A 29 17.28 6.42 7.73
C SER A 29 15.79 6.13 7.95
N TYR A 30 14.89 6.88 7.32
CA TYR A 30 13.44 6.66 7.45
C TYR A 30 12.95 5.47 6.62
N LEU A 31 13.65 5.15 5.52
CA LEU A 31 13.35 3.96 4.71
C LEU A 31 13.71 2.68 5.47
N GLU A 32 14.80 2.72 6.25
CA GLU A 32 15.35 1.59 6.99
C GLU A 32 14.71 1.41 8.39
N ASP A 33 14.07 2.46 8.93
CA ASP A 33 13.38 2.42 10.22
C ASP A 33 11.94 1.87 10.10
N PHE A 34 11.69 0.75 10.77
CA PHE A 34 10.41 0.03 10.76
C PHE A 34 9.28 0.77 11.49
N GLU A 35 9.61 1.75 12.33
CA GLU A 35 8.63 2.56 13.06
C GLU A 35 8.30 3.87 12.35
N VAL A 36 8.99 4.19 11.23
CA VAL A 36 8.75 5.45 10.51
C VAL A 36 7.80 5.26 9.35
N PHE A 37 6.71 6.03 9.37
CA PHE A 37 5.68 6.01 8.34
C PHE A 37 5.49 7.39 7.70
N PRO A 38 5.20 7.45 6.40
CA PRO A 38 4.77 8.67 5.74
C PRO A 38 3.25 8.86 5.88
N GLU A 39 2.82 10.03 6.31
CA GLU A 39 1.43 10.50 6.26
C GLU A 39 1.28 11.64 5.26
N ARG A 40 0.09 11.76 4.70
CA ARG A 40 -0.30 12.87 3.84
C ARG A 40 -1.73 13.26 4.14
N ASP A 41 -1.89 14.49 4.59
CA ASP A 41 -3.19 15.11 4.82
C ASP A 41 -3.61 15.88 3.56
N ASP A 42 -4.32 15.19 2.66
CA ASP A 42 -4.82 15.72 1.40
C ASP A 42 -6.20 15.10 1.12
N ASN A 43 -7.15 15.92 0.65
CA ASN A 43 -8.47 15.44 0.22
C ASN A 43 -8.35 14.41 -0.91
N LEU A 44 -7.35 14.56 -1.78
CA LEU A 44 -7.01 13.61 -2.85
C LEU A 44 -5.65 12.97 -2.57
N GLY A 45 -5.66 11.67 -2.32
CA GLY A 45 -4.45 10.90 -2.06
C GLY A 45 -4.03 10.90 -0.59
N SER A 46 -4.95 10.91 0.36
CA SER A 46 -4.61 10.81 1.77
C SER A 46 -3.79 9.57 2.12
N VAL A 47 -2.87 9.72 3.06
CA VAL A 47 -2.20 8.60 3.74
C VAL A 47 -2.31 8.85 5.24
N TYR A 48 -2.96 7.93 5.95
CA TYR A 48 -3.24 8.05 7.37
C TYR A 48 -2.84 6.79 8.13
N VAL A 49 -2.11 6.94 9.23
CA VAL A 49 -1.65 5.85 10.08
C VAL A 49 -2.36 5.93 11.44
N GLU A 50 -3.10 4.88 11.77
CA GLU A 50 -3.75 4.68 13.06
C GLU A 50 -2.86 3.79 13.94
N ALA A 51 -2.42 4.32 15.07
CA ALA A 51 -1.43 3.72 15.96
C ALA A 51 -1.70 4.10 17.42
N ALA A 52 -1.28 3.26 18.38
CA ALA A 52 -1.45 3.56 19.81
C ALA A 52 -0.49 4.66 20.30
N ASP A 53 0.74 4.66 19.77
CA ASP A 53 1.73 5.71 20.02
C ASP A 53 2.20 6.26 18.68
N LYS A 54 2.13 7.59 18.52
CA LYS A 54 2.47 8.28 17.28
C LYS A 54 3.05 9.66 17.58
N VAL A 55 4.26 9.91 17.09
CA VAL A 55 4.96 11.18 17.22
C VAL A 55 5.40 11.69 15.85
N THR A 56 5.07 12.95 15.57
CA THR A 56 5.54 13.62 14.34
C THR A 56 7.04 13.86 14.41
N LEU A 57 7.77 13.40 13.39
CA LEU A 57 9.21 13.63 13.27
C LEU A 57 9.48 14.92 12.50
N LYS A 58 9.05 14.96 11.23
CA LYS A 58 9.35 16.06 10.32
C LYS A 58 8.41 16.06 9.12
N LYS A 59 8.06 17.25 8.64
CA LYS A 59 7.43 17.43 7.33
C LYS A 59 8.47 17.73 6.25
N ILE A 60 8.42 16.99 5.14
CA ILE A 60 9.23 17.23 3.94
C ILE A 60 8.28 17.23 2.76
N ARG A 61 8.16 18.38 2.08
CA ARG A 61 7.15 18.61 1.04
C ARG A 61 5.73 18.37 1.59
N GLU A 62 4.89 17.64 0.87
CA GLU A 62 3.54 17.28 1.29
C GLU A 62 3.46 16.11 2.28
N ILE A 63 4.59 15.46 2.60
CA ILE A 63 4.62 14.27 3.46
C ILE A 63 5.07 14.64 4.87
N THR A 64 4.28 14.22 5.85
CA THR A 64 4.63 14.25 7.27
C THR A 64 5.14 12.88 7.67
N PHE A 65 6.39 12.78 8.08
CA PHE A 65 6.94 11.54 8.64
C PHE A 65 6.62 11.46 10.12
N VAL A 66 6.11 10.31 10.54
CA VAL A 66 5.76 10.00 11.93
C VAL A 66 6.53 8.77 12.38
N ASN A 67 6.99 8.75 13.63
CA ASN A 67 7.35 7.51 14.32
C ASN A 67 6.07 6.98 14.96
N ALA A 68 5.69 5.74 14.64
CA ALA A 68 4.44 5.14 15.08
C ALA A 68 4.67 3.69 15.54
N ARG A 69 4.10 3.35 16.69
CA ARG A 69 4.17 2.03 17.32
C ARG A 69 2.77 1.48 17.56
N ASP A 70 2.68 0.15 17.60
CA ASP A 70 1.43 -0.58 17.77
C ASP A 70 0.36 -0.14 16.75
N ILE A 71 0.70 -0.31 15.46
CA ILE A 71 -0.15 0.07 14.33
C ILE A 71 -1.43 -0.78 14.31
N LEU A 72 -2.59 -0.10 14.29
CA LEU A 72 -3.92 -0.71 14.23
C LEU A 72 -4.49 -0.70 12.80
N GLY A 73 -4.17 0.33 12.03
CA GLY A 73 -4.67 0.49 10.67
C GLY A 73 -3.90 1.53 9.87
N ILE A 74 -3.89 1.37 8.55
CA ILE A 74 -3.33 2.37 7.63
C ILE A 74 -4.28 2.53 6.46
N ILE A 75 -4.58 3.76 6.09
CA ILE A 75 -5.37 4.10 4.90
C ILE A 75 -4.45 4.76 3.88
N TYR A 76 -4.51 4.29 2.64
CA TYR A 76 -3.77 4.84 1.51
C TYR A 76 -4.74 5.15 0.37
N ASN A 77 -4.68 6.38 -0.12
CA ASN A 77 -5.25 6.78 -1.39
C ASN A 77 -4.15 7.36 -2.28
N SER A 78 -4.21 7.04 -3.57
CA SER A 78 -3.32 7.66 -4.56
C SER A 78 -3.81 9.08 -4.91
N LYS A 79 -2.90 9.98 -5.30
CA LYS A 79 -3.29 11.31 -5.79
C LYS A 79 -4.23 11.24 -7.00
N SER A 80 -4.09 10.22 -7.83
CA SER A 80 -4.95 9.98 -8.99
C SER A 80 -6.35 9.46 -8.64
N GLY A 81 -6.61 9.06 -7.40
CA GLY A 81 -7.87 8.39 -7.00
C GLY A 81 -7.99 6.93 -7.45
N ASN A 82 -7.16 6.48 -8.40
CA ASN A 82 -7.20 5.12 -8.96
C ASN A 82 -6.61 4.01 -8.08
N THR A 83 -6.34 4.27 -6.80
CA THR A 83 -5.91 3.25 -5.84
C THR A 83 -6.36 3.71 -4.47
N SER A 84 -7.14 2.86 -3.80
CA SER A 84 -7.62 3.05 -2.44
C SER A 84 -7.45 1.74 -1.69
N LEU A 85 -6.56 1.72 -0.71
CA LEU A 85 -6.18 0.53 0.04
C LEU A 85 -6.22 0.81 1.53
N LYS A 86 -6.63 -0.19 2.30
CA LYS A 86 -6.52 -0.17 3.75
C LYS A 86 -5.75 -1.40 4.22
N TRP A 87 -4.84 -1.20 5.15
CA TRP A 87 -4.27 -2.26 5.96
C TRP A 87 -4.93 -2.24 7.33
N ARG A 88 -5.34 -3.41 7.83
CA ARG A 88 -5.91 -3.57 9.18
C ARG A 88 -5.22 -4.68 9.92
N GLN A 89 -4.88 -4.43 11.18
CA GLN A 89 -4.23 -5.41 12.03
C GLN A 89 -5.14 -6.62 12.25
N LEU A 90 -4.53 -7.81 12.18
CA LEU A 90 -5.16 -9.07 12.58
C LEU A 90 -4.50 -9.62 13.85
N ARG A 91 -3.15 -9.68 13.86
CA ARG A 91 -2.35 -10.09 15.02
C ARG A 91 -0.94 -9.50 14.93
N ARG A 92 -0.52 -8.76 15.96
CA ARG A 92 0.83 -8.14 16.03
C ARG A 92 1.12 -7.35 14.75
N ASN A 93 2.22 -7.67 14.06
CA ASN A 93 2.64 -6.97 12.83
C ASN A 93 2.00 -7.55 11.55
N ASN A 94 1.08 -8.50 11.68
CA ASN A 94 0.36 -9.10 10.57
C ASN A 94 -1.05 -8.56 10.48
N GLY A 95 -1.47 -8.28 9.25
CA GLY A 95 -2.78 -7.73 8.95
C GLY A 95 -3.28 -8.18 7.59
N LYS A 96 -4.28 -7.45 7.10
CA LYS A 96 -4.90 -7.68 5.80
C LYS A 96 -4.92 -6.38 5.02
N VAL A 97 -4.44 -6.42 3.78
CA VAL A 97 -4.62 -5.34 2.80
C VAL A 97 -5.89 -5.63 2.01
N SER A 98 -6.77 -4.64 1.94
CA SER A 98 -8.00 -4.71 1.16
C SER A 98 -8.29 -3.39 0.43
N GLY A 99 -8.95 -3.46 -0.72
CA GLY A 99 -9.39 -2.29 -1.47
C GLY A 99 -9.22 -2.48 -2.98
N GLU A 100 -9.00 -1.37 -3.69
CA GLU A 100 -8.83 -1.37 -5.14
C GLU A 100 -7.49 -0.75 -5.54
N ALA A 101 -6.81 -1.40 -6.49
CA ALA A 101 -5.55 -0.95 -7.02
C ALA A 101 -5.62 -0.76 -8.53
N SER A 102 -4.99 0.31 -9.02
CA SER A 102 -4.63 0.46 -10.42
C SER A 102 -3.53 -0.53 -10.82
N SER A 103 -3.43 -0.83 -12.12
CA SER A 103 -2.37 -1.69 -12.66
C SER A 103 -0.96 -1.20 -12.27
N ASN A 104 -0.73 0.11 -12.27
CA ASN A 104 0.55 0.71 -11.86
C ASN A 104 0.89 0.43 -10.39
N SER A 105 -0.13 0.35 -9.53
CA SER A 105 0.08 0.06 -8.11
C SER A 105 0.39 -1.41 -7.87
N LEU A 106 0.03 -2.32 -8.78
CA LEU A 106 0.34 -3.75 -8.64
C LEU A 106 1.84 -4.03 -8.60
N THR A 107 2.63 -3.32 -9.42
CA THR A 107 4.09 -3.44 -9.41
C THR A 107 4.65 -3.07 -8.04
N ASN A 108 4.25 -1.91 -7.50
CA ASN A 108 4.68 -1.49 -6.17
C ASN A 108 4.23 -2.44 -5.06
N LEU A 109 3.02 -3.01 -5.19
CA LEU A 109 2.49 -3.99 -4.23
C LEU A 109 3.25 -5.32 -4.28
N ALA A 110 3.68 -5.76 -5.46
CA ALA A 110 4.51 -6.95 -5.62
C ALA A 110 5.93 -6.72 -5.09
N GLU A 111 6.58 -5.62 -5.49
CA GLU A 111 7.96 -5.27 -5.05
C GLU A 111 8.07 -5.04 -3.54
N SER A 112 7.00 -4.55 -2.91
CA SER A 112 6.93 -4.36 -1.46
C SER A 112 6.57 -5.63 -0.69
N GLY A 113 6.25 -6.73 -1.37
CA GLY A 113 5.85 -7.99 -0.76
C GLY A 113 4.45 -7.95 -0.13
N VAL A 114 3.55 -7.10 -0.62
CA VAL A 114 2.12 -7.14 -0.29
C VAL A 114 1.41 -8.22 -1.10
N LEU A 115 1.78 -8.37 -2.38
CA LEU A 115 1.28 -9.44 -3.25
C LEU A 115 2.34 -10.52 -3.38
N THR A 116 1.93 -11.78 -3.22
CA THR A 116 2.79 -12.94 -3.47
C THR A 116 2.87 -13.23 -4.96
N LEU A 117 3.90 -13.97 -5.38
CA LEU A 117 4.01 -14.48 -6.76
C LEU A 117 2.76 -15.27 -7.15
N ASP A 118 2.27 -16.14 -6.26
CA ASP A 118 1.05 -16.92 -6.50
C ASP A 118 -0.17 -16.04 -6.77
N TRP A 119 -0.31 -14.92 -6.05
CA TRP A 119 -1.40 -13.98 -6.28
C TRP A 119 -1.31 -13.36 -7.67
N VAL A 120 -0.10 -12.93 -8.08
CA VAL A 120 0.15 -12.33 -9.39
C VAL A 120 -0.12 -13.33 -10.51
N GLU A 121 0.36 -14.56 -10.39
CA GLU A 121 0.12 -15.62 -11.38
C GLU A 121 -1.37 -15.93 -11.54
N ASN A 122 -2.11 -16.05 -10.43
CA ASN A 122 -3.54 -16.30 -10.47
C ASN A 122 -4.31 -15.14 -11.12
N TYR A 123 -3.89 -13.90 -10.85
CA TYR A 123 -4.46 -12.73 -11.51
C TYR A 123 -4.23 -12.74 -13.02
N LEU A 124 -3.01 -13.05 -13.48
CA LEU A 124 -2.69 -13.14 -14.91
C LEU A 124 -3.46 -14.27 -15.61
N LYS A 125 -3.56 -15.45 -14.98
CA LYS A 125 -4.35 -16.58 -15.51
C LYS A 125 -5.84 -16.25 -15.62
N LYS A 126 -6.39 -15.45 -14.69
CA LYS A 126 -7.79 -15.02 -14.76
C LYS A 126 -7.99 -14.03 -15.92
N LYS A 127 -7.08 -13.07 -16.07
CA LYS A 127 -7.08 -12.08 -17.15
C LYS A 127 -6.99 -12.70 -18.55
N SER A 128 -6.14 -13.71 -18.74
CA SER A 128 -6.01 -14.40 -20.03
C SER A 128 -7.28 -15.16 -20.41
N LYS A 129 -7.93 -15.84 -19.44
CA LYS A 129 -9.21 -16.52 -19.67
C LYS A 129 -10.34 -15.54 -20.03
N GLU A 130 -10.39 -14.38 -19.36
CA GLU A 130 -11.37 -13.33 -19.67
C GLU A 130 -11.17 -12.75 -21.09
N ALA A 131 -9.92 -12.63 -21.55
CA ALA A 131 -9.62 -12.19 -22.92
C ALA A 131 -10.06 -13.22 -23.97
N GLU A 132 -9.74 -14.50 -23.77
CA GLU A 132 -10.15 -15.60 -24.66
C GLU A 132 -11.69 -15.73 -24.76
N THR A 133 -12.41 -15.49 -23.66
CA THR A 133 -13.89 -15.60 -23.66
C THR A 133 -14.54 -14.45 -24.44
N ASN A 134 -13.95 -13.25 -24.41
CA ASN A 134 -14.47 -12.09 -25.14
C ASN A 134 -14.22 -12.17 -26.65
N GLU A 135 -13.15 -12.84 -27.10
CA GLU A 135 -12.88 -13.06 -28.54
C GLU A 135 -13.85 -14.05 -29.20
N VAL A 136 -14.45 -14.97 -28.43
CA VAL A 136 -15.38 -15.99 -28.94
C VAL A 136 -16.82 -15.47 -29.07
N THR A 137 -17.12 -14.27 -28.55
CA THR A 137 -18.48 -13.70 -28.52
C THR A 137 -18.68 -12.53 -29.50
N ILE A 138 -17.73 -12.28 -30.41
CA ILE A 138 -17.78 -11.23 -31.44
C ILE A 138 -17.95 -11.86 -32.82
#